data_AF-J9C6C6-F1
#
_entry.id   AF-J9C6C6-F1
#
_cell.length_a   1.000
_cell.length_b   1.000
_cell.length_c   1.000
_cell.angle_alpha   90.00
_cell.angle_beta   90.00
_cell.angle_gamma   90.00
#
_symmetry.space_group_name_H-M   'P 1'
#
loop_
_entity.id
_entity.type
_entity.pdbx_description
1 polymer ?
#
loop_
_entity_poly.entity_id
_entity_poly.type
_entity_poly.pdbx_seq_one_letter_code
_entity_poly.pdbx_strand_id
1 'polypeptide(L)'
;MCLTACVNSVIDEEEEKVNLREGSIPISFSGRVSKAVSSRVSDKALELGDKVGLMAMLSGTPVTGRRYLDNLLLTASAEGALVPERTVYYPEGNESKLDFLAYYPYSLDGISEGSSQMTVTVQADQRSDENWDQSDFLIANKAKVSASTKSVKLTFKHKLAKLKIELIPDRVEDL
;
A
#
# COMPACT_ATOMS: atom_id res chain seq x y z
N MET A 1 -55.96 33.09 -15.28
CA MET A 1 -55.32 33.30 -13.97
C MET A 1 -55.30 31.95 -13.25
N CYS A 2 -54.22 31.68 -12.50
CA CYS A 2 -53.81 30.38 -11.91
C CYS A 2 -53.27 29.36 -12.93
N LEU A 3 -51.96 29.07 -13.07
CA LEU A 3 -50.76 28.91 -12.23
C LEU A 3 -50.35 27.42 -12.22
N THR A 4 -49.27 27.15 -12.96
CA THR A 4 -48.12 26.27 -12.70
C THR A 4 -48.24 24.89 -12.03
N ALA A 5 -47.45 23.98 -12.62
CA ALA A 5 -47.10 22.62 -12.28
C ALA A 5 -46.44 22.40 -10.92
N CYS A 6 -46.54 21.16 -10.40
CA CYS A 6 -45.44 20.45 -9.74
C CYS A 6 -45.51 18.96 -10.11
N VAL A 7 -44.53 18.47 -10.90
CA VAL A 7 -44.17 17.05 -10.90
C VAL A 7 -43.39 16.84 -9.61
N ASN A 8 -43.89 15.97 -8.75
CA ASN A 8 -43.18 15.57 -7.54
C ASN A 8 -42.07 14.60 -7.96
N SER A 9 -40.94 15.12 -8.45
CA SER A 9 -39.69 14.38 -8.42
C SER A 9 -39.29 14.27 -6.96
N VAL A 10 -39.50 13.08 -6.39
CA VAL A 10 -38.82 12.65 -5.17
C VAL A 10 -37.34 12.85 -5.45
N ILE A 11 -36.76 13.84 -4.77
CA ILE A 11 -35.32 13.97 -4.68
C ILE A 11 -34.93 12.81 -3.78
N ASP A 12 -34.61 11.68 -4.39
CA ASP A 12 -33.78 10.70 -3.73
C ASP A 12 -32.49 11.46 -3.38
N GLU A 13 -32.26 11.61 -2.08
CA GLU A 13 -30.96 11.93 -1.51
C GLU A 13 -30.04 10.74 -1.83
N GLU A 14 -29.69 10.57 -3.10
CA GLU A 14 -28.56 9.76 -3.50
C GLU A 14 -27.34 10.46 -2.88
N GLU A 15 -26.76 9.83 -1.85
CA GLU A 15 -25.38 10.06 -1.46
C GLU A 15 -24.59 10.35 -2.73
N GLU A 16 -23.99 11.53 -2.83
CA GLU A 16 -23.28 11.99 -4.02
C GLU A 16 -22.17 10.97 -4.34
N LYS A 17 -22.52 9.95 -5.14
CA LYS A 17 -21.60 9.06 -5.80
C LYS A 17 -20.91 9.95 -6.82
N VAL A 18 -19.88 10.65 -6.37
CA VAL A 18 -18.82 11.12 -7.26
C VAL A 18 -18.32 9.86 -7.95
N ASN A 19 -18.89 9.57 -9.12
CA ASN A 19 -18.49 8.52 -10.01
C ASN A 19 -17.14 8.94 -10.57
N LEU A 20 -16.06 8.67 -9.82
CA LEU A 20 -14.71 8.94 -10.25
C LEU A 20 -14.44 8.07 -11.47
N ARG A 21 -14.40 8.70 -12.65
CA ARG A 21 -14.08 8.02 -13.91
C ARG A 21 -12.57 7.85 -14.02
N GLU A 22 -12.15 6.70 -14.52
CA GLU A 22 -10.75 6.48 -14.87
C GLU A 22 -10.36 7.36 -16.06
N GLY A 23 -9.22 8.03 -15.96
CA GLY A 23 -8.61 8.74 -17.08
C GLY A 23 -7.81 7.79 -17.98
N SER A 24 -6.97 8.35 -18.85
CA SER A 24 -6.21 7.59 -19.86
C SER A 24 -4.73 7.40 -19.55
N ILE A 25 -4.22 8.01 -18.47
CA ILE A 25 -2.80 7.93 -18.11
C ILE A 25 -2.60 6.73 -17.17
N PRO A 26 -1.87 5.67 -17.59
CA PRO A 26 -1.64 4.51 -16.73
C PRO A 26 -0.71 4.87 -15.56
N ILE A 27 -0.93 4.25 -14.41
CA ILE A 27 -0.07 4.38 -13.23
C ILE A 27 0.95 3.24 -13.26
N SER A 28 2.23 3.61 -13.19
CA SER A 28 3.33 2.66 -12.99
C SER A 28 3.93 2.84 -11.60
N PHE A 29 4.43 1.75 -11.00
CA PHE A 29 4.95 1.75 -9.63
C PHE A 29 6.37 1.20 -9.58
N SER A 30 7.16 1.73 -8.65
CA SER A 30 8.49 1.22 -8.33
C SER A 30 8.67 1.20 -6.83
N GLY A 31 9.31 0.15 -6.32
CA GLY A 31 9.46 -0.11 -4.90
C GLY A 31 10.93 -0.10 -4.50
N ARG A 32 11.22 0.47 -3.33
CA ARG A 32 12.49 0.24 -2.63
C ARG A 32 12.25 0.23 -1.13
N VAL A 33 13.11 -0.48 -0.40
CA VAL A 33 13.16 -0.40 1.06
C VAL A 33 14.15 0.69 1.47
N SER A 34 13.78 1.55 2.41
CA SER A 34 14.68 2.57 2.95
C SER A 34 15.78 1.90 3.76
N LYS A 35 17.04 2.29 3.52
CA LYS A 35 18.13 1.86 4.39
C LYS A 35 17.97 2.42 5.80
N ALA A 36 18.14 1.61 6.82
CA ALA A 36 18.23 2.09 8.19
C ALA A 36 19.52 2.90 8.37
N VAL A 37 19.44 4.07 9.01
CA VAL A 37 20.55 5.04 9.08
C VAL A 37 21.70 4.55 10.00
N SER A 38 21.53 3.47 10.79
CA SER A 38 22.56 3.07 11.76
C SER A 38 22.65 1.58 12.14
N SER A 39 22.23 0.62 11.32
CA SER A 39 22.38 -0.81 11.70
C SER A 39 23.23 -1.58 10.70
N ARG A 40 24.27 -2.25 11.18
CA ARG A 40 25.09 -3.25 10.46
C ARG A 40 24.29 -4.53 10.12
N VAL A 41 22.99 -4.38 9.94
CA VAL A 41 22.00 -5.44 9.67
C VAL A 41 21.73 -5.38 8.17
N SER A 42 21.71 -6.52 7.50
CA SER A 42 21.32 -6.59 6.09
C SER A 42 19.86 -6.15 5.96
N ASP A 43 19.64 -4.94 5.45
CA ASP A 43 18.30 -4.47 5.07
C ASP A 43 17.83 -5.30 3.87
N LYS A 44 16.79 -6.12 4.05
CA LYS A 44 16.21 -6.91 2.96
C LYS A 44 15.50 -5.97 1.99
N ALA A 45 15.83 -6.07 0.70
CA ALA A 45 15.12 -5.37 -0.36
C ALA A 45 13.85 -6.15 -0.73
N LEU A 46 12.93 -5.52 -1.48
CA LEU A 46 11.88 -6.28 -2.16
C LEU A 46 12.53 -7.14 -3.24
N GLU A 47 12.23 -8.43 -3.23
CA GLU A 47 12.75 -9.45 -4.13
C GLU A 47 11.73 -9.81 -5.20
N LEU A 48 12.19 -10.48 -6.27
CA LEU A 48 11.32 -10.94 -7.34
C LEU A 48 10.20 -11.82 -6.76
N GLY A 49 8.94 -11.47 -7.05
CA GLY A 49 7.77 -12.21 -6.59
C GLY A 49 7.20 -11.72 -5.26
N ASP A 50 7.87 -10.81 -4.55
CA ASP A 50 7.30 -10.17 -3.36
C ASP A 50 5.98 -9.46 -3.70
N LYS A 51 4.98 -9.66 -2.85
CA LYS A 51 3.63 -9.13 -3.06
C LYS A 51 3.36 -8.00 -2.09
N VAL A 52 2.86 -6.88 -2.60
CA VAL A 52 2.49 -5.70 -1.81
C VAL A 52 1.03 -5.32 -2.07
N GLY A 53 0.33 -4.86 -1.04
CA GLY A 53 -1.00 -4.26 -1.18
C GLY A 53 -0.89 -2.76 -1.36
N LEU A 54 -1.64 -2.19 -2.31
CA LEU A 54 -1.67 -0.76 -2.57
C LEU A 54 -3.09 -0.22 -2.44
N MET A 55 -3.20 0.89 -1.73
CA MET A 55 -4.39 1.71 -1.62
C MET A 55 -4.08 3.09 -2.19
N ALA A 56 -5.06 3.67 -2.88
CA ALA A 56 -4.98 5.05 -3.36
C ALA A 56 -6.26 5.79 -2.99
N MET A 57 -6.12 7.01 -2.50
CA MET A 57 -7.24 7.90 -2.21
C MET A 57 -7.05 9.21 -2.99
N LEU A 58 -8.15 9.93 -3.25
CA LEU A 58 -8.01 11.33 -3.65
C LEU A 58 -7.25 12.08 -2.56
N SER A 59 -6.36 12.99 -2.97
CA SER A 59 -5.44 13.62 -2.04
C SER A 59 -6.19 14.42 -0.96
N GLY A 60 -5.87 14.15 0.30
CA GLY A 60 -6.58 14.71 1.46
C GLY A 60 -7.72 13.84 2.01
N THR A 61 -8.14 12.79 1.31
CA THR A 61 -9.11 11.81 1.84
C THR A 61 -8.40 10.82 2.77
N PRO A 62 -8.90 10.58 3.99
CA PRO A 62 -8.31 9.61 4.91
C PRO A 62 -8.47 8.17 4.40
N VAL A 63 -7.64 7.25 4.90
CA VAL A 63 -7.70 5.82 4.53
C VAL A 63 -9.02 5.13 4.92
N THR A 64 -9.73 5.69 5.91
CA THR A 64 -11.07 5.30 6.34
C THR A 64 -12.17 5.80 5.40
N GLY A 65 -11.85 6.75 4.50
CA GLY A 65 -12.77 7.29 3.52
C GLY A 65 -12.85 6.45 2.25
N ARG A 66 -13.44 7.02 1.20
CA ARG A 66 -13.55 6.37 -0.11
C ARG A 66 -12.16 6.19 -0.73
N ARG A 67 -11.85 4.95 -1.10
CA ARG A 67 -10.62 4.57 -1.78
C ARG A 67 -10.87 4.52 -3.29
N TYR A 68 -9.92 5.05 -4.06
CA TYR A 68 -9.90 5.00 -5.52
C TYR A 68 -9.33 3.66 -6.00
N LEU A 69 -8.23 3.21 -5.39
CA LEU A 69 -7.73 1.85 -5.50
C LEU A 69 -7.79 1.24 -4.10
N ASP A 70 -8.36 0.04 -4.00
CA ASP A 70 -8.48 -0.68 -2.75
C ASP A 70 -7.78 -2.03 -2.83
N ASN A 71 -6.79 -2.20 -1.96
CA ASN A 71 -5.93 -3.39 -1.84
C ASN A 71 -5.42 -3.98 -3.17
N LEU A 72 -5.04 -3.12 -4.13
CA LEU A 72 -4.50 -3.56 -5.42
C LEU A 72 -3.20 -4.36 -5.18
N LEU A 73 -3.17 -5.60 -5.65
CA LEU A 73 -1.98 -6.43 -5.61
C LEU A 73 -0.92 -5.91 -6.59
N LEU A 74 0.28 -5.62 -6.09
CA LEU A 74 1.47 -5.43 -6.92
C LEU A 74 2.49 -6.54 -6.63
N THR A 75 3.14 -7.04 -7.67
CA THR A 75 4.22 -8.03 -7.57
C THR A 75 5.55 -7.40 -7.97
N ALA A 76 6.57 -7.54 -7.13
CA ALA A 76 7.90 -7.01 -7.40
C ALA A 76 8.60 -7.77 -8.53
N SER A 77 9.21 -7.03 -9.45
CA SER A 77 10.10 -7.55 -10.49
C SER A 77 11.56 -7.49 -10.05
N ALA A 78 12.43 -8.20 -10.78
CA ALA A 78 13.87 -8.20 -10.51
C ALA A 78 14.53 -6.81 -10.67
N GLU A 79 13.92 -5.92 -11.46
CA GLU A 79 14.39 -4.56 -11.74
C GLU A 79 13.86 -3.52 -10.74
N GLY A 80 13.11 -3.94 -9.71
CA GLY A 80 12.51 -3.07 -8.70
C GLY A 80 11.22 -2.37 -9.13
N ALA A 81 10.63 -2.78 -10.26
CA ALA A 81 9.27 -2.39 -10.62
C ALA A 81 8.26 -3.13 -9.75
N LEU A 82 7.09 -2.51 -9.52
CA LEU A 82 5.96 -3.16 -8.86
C LEU A 82 4.85 -3.30 -9.90
N VAL A 83 4.65 -4.53 -10.38
CA VAL A 83 3.72 -4.85 -11.47
C VAL A 83 2.32 -5.06 -10.89
N PRO A 84 1.32 -4.24 -11.25
CA PRO A 84 -0.02 -4.40 -10.75
C PRO A 84 -0.71 -5.63 -11.38
N GLU A 85 -1.62 -6.27 -10.63
CA GLU A 85 -2.44 -7.40 -11.12
C GLU A 85 -3.32 -7.05 -12.34
N ARG A 86 -3.60 -5.75 -12.52
CA ARG A 86 -4.29 -5.18 -13.69
C ARG A 86 -3.74 -3.79 -13.99
N THR A 87 -3.84 -3.35 -15.24
CA THR A 87 -3.55 -1.95 -15.55
C THR A 87 -4.54 -1.04 -14.82
N VAL A 88 -4.02 0.01 -14.18
CA VAL A 88 -4.82 1.02 -13.48
C VAL A 88 -4.44 2.41 -13.98
N TYR A 89 -5.41 3.32 -13.98
CA TYR A 89 -5.26 4.66 -14.54
C TYR A 89 -5.47 5.72 -13.46
N TYR A 90 -4.86 6.89 -13.62
CA TYR A 90 -5.21 8.06 -12.81
C TYR A 90 -6.67 8.47 -13.08
N PRO A 91 -7.39 9.05 -12.10
CA PRO A 91 -8.74 9.54 -12.31
C PRO A 91 -8.78 10.67 -13.36
N GLU A 92 -9.92 10.85 -14.02
CA GLU A 92 -10.17 12.00 -14.89
C GLU A 92 -10.06 13.33 -14.11
N GLY A 93 -9.69 14.39 -14.84
CA GLY A 93 -9.48 15.73 -14.29
C GLY A 93 -8.03 15.99 -13.92
N ASN A 94 -7.44 17.02 -14.54
CA ASN A 94 -6.02 17.36 -14.40
C ASN A 94 -5.62 17.79 -12.97
N GLU A 95 -6.60 18.14 -12.12
CA GLU A 95 -6.38 18.54 -10.73
C GLU A 95 -6.46 17.38 -9.73
N SER A 96 -6.96 16.21 -10.17
CA SER A 96 -7.12 15.03 -9.33
C SER A 96 -5.75 14.45 -8.96
N LYS A 97 -5.35 14.65 -7.71
CA LYS A 97 -4.13 14.06 -7.13
C LYS A 97 -4.47 12.84 -6.31
N LEU A 98 -3.58 11.85 -6.30
CA LEU A 98 -3.70 10.66 -5.47
C LEU A 98 -2.71 10.67 -4.30
N ASP A 99 -3.17 10.19 -3.16
CA ASP A 99 -2.36 9.77 -2.03
C ASP A 99 -2.29 8.24 -2.02
N PHE A 100 -1.07 7.69 -2.05
CA PHE A 100 -0.82 6.26 -2.06
C PHE A 100 -0.32 5.78 -0.69
N LEU A 101 -0.90 4.67 -0.23
CA LEU A 101 -0.46 3.88 0.91
C LEU A 101 -0.20 2.46 0.41
N ALA A 102 0.99 1.92 0.64
CA ALA A 102 1.32 0.55 0.30
C ALA A 102 1.90 -0.19 1.51
N TYR A 103 1.67 -1.50 1.56
CA TYR A 103 2.19 -2.35 2.63
C TYR A 103 2.70 -3.70 2.10
N TYR A 104 3.61 -4.30 2.85
CA TYR A 104 4.18 -5.63 2.64
C TYR A 104 4.20 -6.38 3.98
N PRO A 105 3.98 -7.70 4.02
CA PRO A 105 3.55 -8.55 2.90
C PRO A 105 2.07 -8.30 2.54
N TYR A 106 1.69 -8.60 1.29
CA TYR A 106 0.29 -8.54 0.85
C TYR A 106 -0.60 -9.50 1.64
N SER A 107 -1.79 -9.02 2.03
CA SER A 107 -2.87 -9.83 2.58
C SER A 107 -4.13 -9.64 1.74
N LEU A 108 -4.87 -10.72 1.50
CA LEU A 108 -6.13 -10.66 0.74
C LEU A 108 -7.17 -9.76 1.44
N ASP A 109 -7.25 -9.85 2.77
CA ASP A 109 -8.19 -9.07 3.58
C ASP A 109 -7.79 -7.58 3.68
N GLY A 110 -6.49 -7.29 3.52
CA GLY A 110 -5.94 -5.94 3.56
C GLY A 110 -6.40 -5.11 4.76
N ILE A 111 -6.77 -3.85 4.51
CA ILE A 111 -7.43 -2.97 5.48
C ILE A 111 -8.91 -2.98 5.16
N SER A 112 -9.78 -3.34 6.10
CA SER A 112 -11.23 -3.31 5.85
C SER A 112 -11.71 -1.90 5.45
N GLU A 113 -12.76 -1.84 4.62
CA GLU A 113 -13.40 -0.57 4.25
C GLU A 113 -13.85 0.20 5.51
N GLY A 114 -13.74 1.52 5.50
CA GLY A 114 -14.05 2.35 6.67
C GLY A 114 -13.01 2.30 7.79
N SER A 115 -12.02 1.39 7.72
CA SER A 115 -11.01 1.19 8.76
C SER A 115 -9.65 1.80 8.39
N SER A 116 -8.84 2.04 9.42
CA SER A 116 -7.41 2.37 9.33
C SER A 116 -6.54 1.35 10.07
N GLN A 117 -7.11 0.19 10.43
CA GLN A 117 -6.45 -0.85 11.19
C GLN A 117 -6.20 -2.08 10.33
N MET A 118 -5.02 -2.67 10.50
CA MET A 118 -4.62 -3.92 9.87
C MET A 118 -4.03 -4.84 10.93
N THR A 119 -4.44 -6.10 10.93
CA THR A 119 -3.80 -7.13 11.76
C THR A 119 -2.46 -7.52 11.14
N VAL A 120 -1.41 -7.52 11.94
CA VAL A 120 -0.06 -7.93 11.55
C VAL A 120 0.40 -9.03 12.51
N THR A 121 0.94 -10.11 11.97
CA THR A 121 1.43 -11.26 12.74
C THR A 121 2.91 -11.48 12.49
N VAL A 122 3.60 -12.01 13.50
CA VAL A 122 5.01 -12.40 13.43
C VAL A 122 5.06 -13.89 13.68
N GLN A 123 5.71 -14.64 12.80
CA GLN A 123 5.90 -16.07 12.97
C GLN A 123 6.85 -16.34 14.15
N ALA A 124 6.49 -17.28 15.02
CA ALA A 124 7.38 -17.68 16.12
C ALA A 124 8.65 -18.36 15.60
N ASP A 125 8.53 -19.10 14.50
CA ASP A 125 9.66 -19.73 13.80
C ASP A 125 9.96 -18.96 12.50
N GLN A 126 11.01 -18.14 12.53
CA GLN A 126 11.45 -17.32 11.40
C GLN A 126 12.69 -17.91 10.69
N ARG A 127 12.91 -19.22 10.77
CA ARG A 127 14.11 -19.87 10.19
C ARG A 127 14.09 -19.94 8.66
N SER A 128 12.91 -20.05 8.05
CA SER A 128 12.76 -20.05 6.59
C SER A 128 12.64 -18.63 6.06
N ASP A 129 13.09 -18.41 4.82
CA ASP A 129 12.94 -17.12 4.14
C ASP A 129 11.46 -16.71 4.06
N GLU A 130 10.56 -17.66 3.75
CA GLU A 130 9.11 -17.40 3.72
C GLU A 130 8.56 -16.91 5.07
N ASN A 131 8.89 -17.57 6.18
CA ASN A 131 8.39 -17.15 7.49
C ASN A 131 9.03 -15.84 7.96
N TRP A 132 10.30 -15.62 7.60
CA TRP A 132 11.00 -14.36 7.85
C TRP A 132 10.31 -13.21 7.11
N ASP A 133 10.01 -13.40 5.83
CA ASP A 133 9.36 -12.43 4.94
C ASP A 133 7.94 -12.11 5.38
N GLN A 134 7.16 -13.13 5.74
CA GLN A 134 5.82 -12.93 6.31
C GLN A 134 5.86 -12.23 7.68
N SER A 135 7.02 -12.15 8.32
CA SER A 135 7.22 -11.50 9.61
C SER A 135 7.85 -10.11 9.52
N ASP A 136 8.17 -9.61 8.33
CA ASP A 136 8.79 -8.29 8.15
C ASP A 136 7.79 -7.29 7.56
N PHE A 137 7.07 -6.58 8.44
CA PHE A 137 6.03 -5.66 8.00
C PHE A 137 6.59 -4.30 7.57
N LEU A 138 6.29 -3.91 6.33
CA LEU A 138 6.75 -2.65 5.73
C LEU A 138 5.56 -1.78 5.31
N ILE A 139 5.74 -0.45 5.38
CA ILE A 139 4.77 0.51 4.82
C ILE A 139 5.50 1.57 3.99
N ALA A 140 4.92 1.94 2.84
CA ALA A 140 5.28 3.10 2.04
C ALA A 140 4.10 4.07 1.95
N ASN A 141 4.40 5.38 1.93
CA ASN A 141 3.42 6.43 1.70
C ASN A 141 3.93 7.41 0.65
N LYS A 142 3.07 7.85 -0.27
CA LYS A 142 3.37 8.89 -1.24
C LYS A 142 2.14 9.74 -1.52
N ALA A 143 2.14 10.96 -1.00
CA ALA A 143 1.02 11.89 -1.13
C ALA A 143 1.16 12.85 -2.33
N LYS A 144 0.03 13.45 -2.72
CA LYS A 144 -0.12 14.55 -3.67
C LYS A 144 0.48 14.26 -5.05
N VAL A 145 0.29 13.04 -5.54
CA VAL A 145 0.80 12.61 -6.84
C VAL A 145 -0.17 13.03 -7.94
N SER A 146 0.30 13.88 -8.85
CA SER A 146 -0.43 14.24 -10.07
C SER A 146 -0.25 13.18 -11.16
N ALA A 147 -1.26 13.07 -12.04
CA ALA A 147 -1.22 12.18 -13.18
C ALA A 147 0.01 12.45 -14.07
N SER A 148 0.79 11.42 -14.35
CA SER A 148 1.94 11.47 -15.27
C SER A 148 2.38 10.07 -15.66
N THR A 149 3.18 9.95 -16.72
CA THR A 149 3.81 8.68 -17.12
C THR A 149 4.98 8.27 -16.24
N LYS A 150 5.37 9.10 -15.26
CA LYS A 150 6.47 8.77 -14.33
C LYS A 150 5.99 7.76 -13.29
N SER A 151 6.85 6.81 -12.98
CA SER A 151 6.58 5.83 -11.94
C SER A 151 6.41 6.47 -10.55
N VAL A 152 5.37 6.04 -9.84
CA VAL A 152 5.15 6.35 -8.44
C VAL A 152 6.17 5.58 -7.61
N LYS A 153 7.17 6.30 -7.09
CA LYS A 153 8.25 5.73 -6.27
C LYS A 153 7.79 5.53 -4.84
N LEU A 154 7.53 4.28 -4.47
CA LEU A 154 7.18 3.84 -3.11
C LEU A 154 8.45 3.50 -2.34
N THR A 155 8.70 4.22 -1.24
CA THR A 155 9.81 3.93 -0.33
C THR A 155 9.26 3.31 0.95
N PHE A 156 9.44 2.01 1.07
CA PHE A 156 9.00 1.18 2.18
C PHE A 156 9.92 1.35 3.38
N LYS A 157 9.32 1.31 4.57
CA LYS A 157 10.03 1.35 5.86
C LYS A 157 9.56 0.20 6.74
N HIS A 158 10.49 -0.49 7.37
CA HIS A 158 10.19 -1.47 8.41
C HIS A 158 9.37 -0.83 9.54
N LYS A 159 8.37 -1.56 10.03
CA LYS A 159 7.50 -1.15 11.14
C LYS A 159 7.71 -1.95 12.41
N LEU A 160 8.46 -3.04 12.32
CA LEU A 160 8.86 -3.89 13.44
C LEU A 160 10.32 -3.64 13.81
N ALA A 161 10.72 -4.18 14.96
CA ALA A 161 12.11 -4.18 15.41
C ALA A 161 12.71 -5.58 15.24
N LYS A 162 13.97 -5.65 14.80
CA LYS A 162 14.73 -6.90 14.72
C LYS A 162 15.62 -7.06 15.95
N LEU A 163 15.41 -8.16 16.68
CA LEU A 163 16.30 -8.57 17.77
C LEU A 163 17.37 -9.52 17.22
N LYS A 164 18.64 -9.26 17.51
CA LYS A 164 19.76 -10.17 17.21
C LYS A 164 20.46 -10.54 18.51
N ILE A 165 20.40 -11.82 18.86
CA ILE A 165 21.09 -12.39 20.03
C ILE A 165 22.19 -13.30 19.51
N GLU A 166 23.40 -13.13 20.05
CA GLU A 166 24.55 -13.98 19.77
C GLU A 166 25.02 -14.57 21.10
N LEU A 167 25.05 -15.90 21.19
CA LEU A 167 25.53 -16.60 22.37
C LEU A 167 26.99 -16.99 22.12
N ILE A 168 27.89 -16.50 22.96
CA ILE A 168 29.32 -16.81 22.88
C ILE A 168 29.61 -17.78 24.04
N PRO A 169 29.92 -19.06 23.75
CA PRO A 169 30.30 -19.99 24.81
C PRO A 169 31.63 -19.56 25.40
N ASP A 170 31.72 -19.51 26.72
CA ASP A 170 33.02 -19.40 27.40
C ASP A 170 33.71 -20.77 27.36
N ARG A 171 35.03 -20.79 27.15
CA ARG A 171 35.81 -22.03 27.06
C ARG A 171 35.99 -22.64 28.46
N VAL A 172 34.95 -23.22 29.05
CA VAL A 172 35.01 -24.41 29.95
C VAL A 172 33.57 -24.92 30.13
N GLU A 173 33.18 -25.95 29.38
CA GLU A 173 32.32 -26.98 29.95
C GLU A 173 33.19 -28.24 29.98
N ASP A 174 33.76 -28.53 31.15
CA ASP A 174 34.38 -29.81 31.43
C ASP A 174 33.27 -30.87 31.36
N LEU A 175 33.29 -31.70 30.30
CA LEU A 175 32.50 -32.92 30.18
C LEU A 175 33.12 -34.06 31.00
#